data_AF-A0A532AIZ4-F1
#
_entry.id   AF-A0A532AIZ4-F1
#
_cell.length_a   1.000
_cell.length_b   1.000
_cell.length_c   1.000
_cell.angle_alpha   90.00
_cell.angle_beta   90.00
_cell.angle_gamma   90.00
#
_symmetry.space_group_name_H-M   'P 1'
#
loop_
_entity.id
_entity.type
_entity.pdbx_description
1 polymer ?
#
loop_
_entity_poly.entity_id
_entity_poly.type
_entity_poly.pdbx_seq_one_letter_code
_entity_poly.pdbx_strand_id
1 'polypeptide(L)'
;IAHWPLVQQAVGYFVLTDPQFAVAERKAEAGETVGFAWYMGLALPVYVFWVTESALGAVFGKLIPDTHALGIDFLLPIYFLGLVMSFRRRPLWLPVVVASAAASILAYKTVG
;
A
#
# COMPACT_ATOMS: atom_id res chain seq x y z
N ILE A 1 4.23 19.91 -6.28
CA ILE A 1 3.00 19.98 -7.12
C ILE A 1 1.99 21.06 -6.69
N ALA A 2 2.23 21.82 -5.61
CA ALA A 2 1.34 22.89 -5.14
C ALA A 2 1.12 24.07 -6.12
N HIS A 3 1.96 24.18 -7.16
CA HIS A 3 1.83 25.18 -8.21
C HIS A 3 0.82 24.80 -9.31
N TRP A 4 0.26 23.59 -9.29
CA TRP A 4 -0.75 23.13 -10.25
C TRP A 4 -2.17 23.60 -9.88
N PRO A 5 -3.09 23.70 -10.85
CA PRO A 5 -4.50 23.90 -10.55
C PRO A 5 -5.08 22.76 -9.69
N LEU A 6 -6.09 23.07 -8.87
CA LEU A 6 -6.68 22.16 -7.88
C LEU A 6 -7.06 20.78 -8.44
N VAL A 7 -7.61 20.72 -9.65
CA VAL A 7 -8.00 19.45 -10.29
C VAL A 7 -6.78 18.57 -10.59
N GLN A 8 -5.69 19.17 -11.08
CA GLN A 8 -4.45 18.43 -11.34
C GLN A 8 -3.79 17.96 -10.05
N GLN A 9 -3.88 18.74 -8.97
CA GLN A 9 -3.42 18.30 -7.65
C GLN A 9 -4.22 17.11 -7.14
N ALA A 10 -5.56 17.17 -7.22
CA ALA A 10 -6.42 16.08 -6.76
C ALA A 10 -6.13 14.78 -7.51
N VAL A 11 -6.02 14.83 -8.84
CA VAL A 11 -5.65 13.67 -9.66
C VAL A 11 -4.24 13.20 -9.30
N GLY A 12 -3.28 14.12 -9.16
CA GLY A 12 -1.91 13.78 -8.79
C GLY A 12 -1.81 13.06 -7.44
N TYR A 13 -2.51 13.54 -6.41
CA TYR A 13 -2.55 12.90 -5.10
C TYR A 13 -3.26 11.54 -5.12
N PHE A 14 -4.30 11.38 -5.93
CA PHE A 14 -4.99 10.09 -6.06
C PHE A 14 -4.08 8.98 -6.59
N VAL A 15 -3.18 9.31 -7.52
CA VAL A 15 -2.23 8.35 -8.13
C VAL A 15 -0.83 8.39 -7.52
N LEU A 16 -0.67 9.06 -6.37
CA LEU A 16 0.62 9.20 -5.70
C LEU A 16 1.06 7.87 -5.09
N THR A 17 2.30 7.48 -5.39
CA THR A 17 2.96 6.30 -4.80
C THR A 17 4.31 6.68 -4.20
N ASP A 18 4.83 5.91 -3.24
CA ASP A 18 6.11 6.22 -2.57
C ASP A 18 7.29 6.39 -3.55
N PRO A 19 7.48 5.51 -4.55
CA PRO A 19 8.55 5.66 -5.53
C PRO A 19 8.38 6.93 -6.37
N GLN A 20 7.15 7.24 -6.77
CA GLN A 20 6.84 8.44 -7.55
C GLN A 20 7.10 9.73 -6.77
N PHE A 21 6.77 9.74 -5.48
CA PHE A 21 7.11 10.85 -4.59
C PHE A 21 8.62 11.05 -4.51
N ALA A 22 9.38 9.99 -4.26
CA ALA A 22 10.84 10.06 -4.16
C ALA A 22 11.51 10.56 -5.44
N VAL A 23 11.04 10.12 -6.62
CA VAL A 23 11.58 10.58 -7.91
C VAL A 23 11.18 12.04 -8.19
N ALA A 24 9.94 12.43 -7.88
CA ALA A 24 9.48 13.80 -8.04
C ALA A 24 10.23 14.78 -7.12
N GLU A 25 10.53 14.37 -5.88
CA GLU A 25 11.31 15.16 -4.93
C GLU A 25 12.76 15.34 -5.41
N ARG A 26 13.43 14.27 -5.83
CA ARG A 26 14.79 14.35 -6.42
C ARG A 26 14.84 15.30 -7.62
N LYS A 27 13.80 15.27 -8.47
CA LYS A 27 13.70 16.16 -9.62
C LYS A 27 13.52 17.63 -9.21
N ALA A 28 12.70 17.87 -8.19
CA ALA A 28 12.53 19.21 -7.62
C ALA A 28 13.82 19.73 -6.96
N GLU A 29 14.57 18.88 -6.25
CA GLU A 29 15.88 19.21 -5.68
C GLU A 29 16.93 19.54 -6.74
N ALA A 30 16.86 18.90 -7.91
CA ALA A 30 17.69 19.22 -9.06
C ALA A 30 17.34 20.57 -9.74
N GLY A 31 16.34 21.30 -9.23
CA GLY A 31 15.88 22.57 -9.79
C GLY A 31 14.97 22.40 -11.01
N GLU A 32 14.59 21.17 -11.36
CA GLU A 32 13.68 20.90 -12.48
C GLU A 32 12.21 20.99 -12.02
N THR A 33 11.35 21.53 -12.90
CA THR A 33 9.92 21.56 -12.62
C THR A 33 9.30 20.17 -12.85
N VAL A 34 8.58 19.69 -11.84
CA VAL A 34 7.74 18.50 -11.99
C VAL A 34 6.48 18.90 -12.76
N GLY A 35 6.46 18.60 -14.06
CA GLY A 35 5.30 18.83 -14.93
C GLY A 35 4.24 17.73 -14.79
N PHE A 36 2.97 18.09 -14.99
CA PHE A 36 1.84 17.16 -14.84
C PHE A 36 1.94 15.95 -15.76
N ALA A 37 2.26 16.16 -17.04
CA ALA A 37 2.39 15.07 -18.01
C ALA A 37 3.54 14.10 -17.66
N TRP A 38 4.67 14.61 -17.17
CA TRP A 38 5.79 13.79 -16.73
C TRP A 38 5.42 12.95 -15.49
N TYR A 39 4.73 13.56 -14.52
CA TYR A 39 4.25 12.89 -13.33
C TYR A 39 3.23 11.79 -13.66
N MET A 40 2.25 12.10 -14.52
CA MET A 40 1.26 11.13 -15.00
C MET A 40 1.88 10.01 -15.84
N GLY A 41 2.98 10.28 -16.55
CA GLY A 41 3.75 9.26 -17.27
C GLY A 41 4.35 8.20 -16.35
N LEU A 42 4.70 8.55 -15.11
CA LEU A 42 5.11 7.59 -14.08
C LEU A 42 3.89 6.93 -13.41
N ALA A 43 2.85 7.70 -13.15
CA ALA A 43 1.69 7.24 -12.39
C ALA A 43 0.80 6.27 -13.16
N LEU A 44 0.53 6.55 -14.44
CA LEU A 44 -0.44 5.79 -15.24
C LEU A 44 -0.03 4.32 -15.42
N PRO A 45 1.21 3.98 -15.81
CA PRO A 45 1.61 2.59 -15.93
C PRO A 45 1.43 1.84 -14.61
N VAL A 46 1.91 2.42 -13.50
CA VAL A 46 1.79 1.81 -12.17
C VAL A 46 0.33 1.57 -11.81
N TYR A 47 -0.53 2.58 -12.00
CA TYR A 47 -1.96 2.46 -11.71
C TYR A 47 -2.67 1.44 -12.61
N VAL A 48 -2.35 1.41 -13.90
CA VAL A 48 -2.93 0.46 -14.85
C VAL A 48 -2.51 -0.97 -14.51
N PHE A 49 -1.23 -1.21 -14.26
CA PHE A 49 -0.75 -2.54 -13.86
C PHE A 49 -1.36 -2.95 -12.52
N TRP A 50 -1.40 -2.05 -11.53
CA TRP A 50 -2.05 -2.29 -10.25
C TRP A 50 -3.50 -2.75 -10.42
N VAL A 51 -4.31 -2.00 -11.17
CA VAL A 51 -5.73 -2.32 -11.36
C VAL A 51 -5.89 -3.60 -12.17
N THR A 52 -5.07 -3.79 -13.21
CA THR A 52 -5.13 -4.99 -14.06
C THR A 52 -4.75 -6.23 -13.26
N GLU A 53 -3.67 -6.20 -12.50
CA GLU A 53 -3.23 -7.30 -11.64
C GLU A 53 -4.25 -7.58 -10.54
N SER A 54 -4.85 -6.55 -9.94
CA SER A 54 -5.92 -6.70 -8.96
C SER A 54 -7.17 -7.36 -9.58
N ALA A 55 -7.55 -6.96 -10.79
CA ALA A 55 -8.67 -7.54 -11.52
C ALA A 55 -8.38 -8.99 -11.94
N LEU A 56 -7.16 -9.27 -12.42
CA LEU A 56 -6.70 -10.62 -12.71
C LEU A 56 -6.74 -11.46 -11.43
N GLY A 57 -6.22 -10.97 -10.31
CA GLY A 57 -6.30 -11.63 -9.01
C GLY A 57 -7.74 -11.92 -8.59
N ALA A 58 -8.68 -11.00 -8.83
CA ALA A 58 -10.10 -11.19 -8.52
C ALA A 58 -10.78 -12.22 -9.45
N VAL A 59 -10.43 -12.26 -10.73
CA VAL A 59 -10.98 -13.20 -11.72
C VAL A 59 -10.39 -14.61 -11.51
N PHE A 60 -9.06 -14.69 -11.41
CA PHE A 60 -8.34 -15.95 -11.21
C PHE A 60 -8.38 -16.45 -9.77
N GLY A 61 -8.71 -15.61 -8.80
CA GLY A 61 -8.97 -16.04 -7.43
C GLY A 61 -10.11 -17.04 -7.32
N LYS A 62 -11.08 -17.00 -8.25
CA LYS A 62 -12.19 -17.98 -8.33
C LYS A 62 -11.77 -19.34 -8.89
N LEU A 63 -10.62 -19.42 -9.56
CA LEU A 63 -10.02 -20.67 -10.03
C LEU A 63 -9.24 -21.38 -8.93
N ILE A 64 -8.97 -20.71 -7.80
CA ILE A 64 -8.40 -21.33 -6.61
C ILE A 64 -9.54 -22.06 -5.90
N PRO A 65 -9.60 -23.40 -5.97
CA PRO A 65 -10.77 -24.16 -5.51
C PRO A 65 -10.94 -24.10 -4.00
N ASP A 66 -9.84 -23.84 -3.28
CA ASP A 66 -9.79 -23.86 -1.83
C ASP A 66 -8.67 -22.90 -1.34
N THR A 67 -9.01 -21.61 -1.20
CA THR A 67 -8.09 -20.58 -0.66
C THR A 67 -7.58 -20.94 0.74
N HIS A 68 -8.38 -21.71 1.47
CA HIS A 68 -8.10 -22.21 2.81
C HIS A 68 -7.02 -23.31 2.81
N ALA A 69 -7.02 -24.20 1.81
CA ALA A 69 -5.99 -25.24 1.66
C ALA A 69 -4.64 -24.65 1.19
N LEU A 70 -4.67 -23.54 0.46
CA LEU A 70 -3.49 -22.81 -0.03
C LEU A 70 -2.95 -21.77 0.96
N GLY A 71 -3.64 -21.51 2.08
CA GLY A 71 -3.21 -20.55 3.10
C GLY A 71 -3.29 -19.08 2.65
N ILE A 72 -4.03 -18.78 1.59
CA ILE A 72 -4.19 -17.41 1.07
C ILE A 72 -4.94 -16.54 2.08
N ASP A 73 -5.89 -17.12 2.81
CA ASP A 73 -6.61 -16.45 3.90
C ASP A 73 -5.68 -16.10 5.08
N PHE A 74 -4.53 -16.78 5.18
CA PHE A 74 -3.50 -16.55 6.19
C PHE A 74 -2.45 -15.51 5.76
N LEU A 75 -2.41 -15.10 4.48
CA LEU A 75 -1.41 -14.14 3.98
C LEU A 75 -1.51 -12.79 4.68
N LEU A 76 -2.72 -12.28 4.91
CA LEU A 76 -2.93 -10.99 5.57
C LEU A 76 -2.45 -11.02 7.04
N PRO A 77 -2.84 -12.01 7.88
CA PRO A 77 -2.23 -12.19 9.19
C PRO A 77 -0.70 -12.35 9.16
N ILE A 78 -0.15 -13.12 8.22
CA ILE A 78 1.30 -13.33 8.09
C ILE A 78 2.01 -12.02 7.74
N TYR A 79 1.43 -11.20 6.87
CA TYR A 79 1.98 -9.88 6.53
C TYR A 79 2.07 -8.97 7.76
N PHE A 80 0.98 -8.87 8.55
CA PHE A 80 0.99 -8.10 9.79
C PHE A 80 1.97 -8.67 10.82
N LEU A 81 2.05 -10.00 10.95
CA LEU A 81 3.02 -10.65 11.82
C LEU A 81 4.46 -10.32 11.38
N GLY A 82 4.76 -10.39 10.09
CA GLY A 82 6.06 -10.02 9.53
C GLY A 82 6.42 -8.56 9.83
N LEU A 83 5.45 -7.64 9.73
CA LEU A 83 5.63 -6.22 10.06
C LEU A 83 5.93 -6.02 11.56
N VAL A 84 5.17 -6.67 12.44
CA VAL A 84 5.43 -6.66 13.89
C VAL A 84 6.82 -7.21 14.20
N MET A 85 7.19 -8.34 13.58
CA MET A 85 8.48 -8.99 13.78
C MET A 85 9.66 -8.18 13.24
N SER A 86 9.47 -7.39 12.18
CA SER A 86 10.49 -6.47 11.64
C SER A 86 10.95 -5.44 12.68
N PHE A 87 10.07 -5.02 13.58
CA PHE A 87 10.38 -4.07 14.65
C PHE A 87 10.95 -4.69 15.93
N ARG A 88 11.30 -5.99 15.93
CA ARG A 88 11.75 -6.72 17.14
C ARG A 88 12.93 -6.10 17.90
N ARG A 89 13.75 -5.28 17.24
CA ARG A 89 14.92 -4.62 17.84
C ARG A 89 14.64 -3.22 18.40
N ARG A 90 13.42 -2.70 18.27
CA ARG A 90 13.04 -1.38 18.81
C ARG A 90 12.69 -1.47 20.30
N PRO A 91 13.05 -0.46 21.12
CA PRO A 91 12.50 -0.35 22.47
C PRO A 91 10.97 -0.22 22.37
N LEU A 92 10.22 -0.91 23.24
CA LEU A 92 8.75 -1.01 23.27
C LEU A 92 8.09 -2.04 22.32
N TRP A 93 8.85 -2.95 21.70
CA TRP A 93 8.26 -4.01 20.87
C TRP A 93 7.26 -4.91 21.61
N LEU A 94 7.61 -5.39 22.82
CA LEU A 94 6.76 -6.27 23.63
C LEU A 94 5.39 -5.66 23.97
N PRO A 95 5.31 -4.41 24.49
CA PRO A 95 4.04 -3.72 24.69
C PRO A 95 3.20 -3.59 23.41
N VAL A 96 3.83 -3.29 22.27
CA VAL A 96 3.13 -3.17 20.98
C VAL A 96 2.51 -4.51 20.58
N VAL A 97 3.27 -5.62 20.70
CA VAL A 97 2.75 -6.97 20.42
C VAL A 97 1.55 -7.29 21.30
N VAL A 98 1.63 -7.00 22.60
CA VAL A 98 0.53 -7.26 23.55
C VAL A 98 -0.70 -6.42 23.23
N ALA A 99 -0.52 -5.13 22.94
CA ALA A 99 -1.61 -4.24 22.58
C ALA A 99 -2.28 -4.65 21.26
N SER A 100 -1.49 -5.00 20.23
CA SER A 100 -2.01 -5.50 18.95
C SER A 100 -2.75 -6.84 19.11
N ALA A 101 -2.23 -7.77 19.92
CA ALA A 101 -2.90 -9.03 20.21
C ALA A 101 -4.23 -8.81 20.94
N ALA A 102 -4.24 -7.96 21.97
CA ALA A 102 -5.46 -7.63 22.72
C ALA A 102 -6.51 -6.96 21.82
N ALA A 103 -6.10 -5.98 20.99
CA ALA A 103 -6.98 -5.31 20.05
C ALA A 103 -7.57 -6.27 19.01
N SER A 104 -6.76 -7.19 18.48
CA SER A 104 -7.21 -8.19 17.50
C SER A 104 -8.19 -9.20 18.12
N ILE A 105 -7.94 -9.66 19.35
CA ILE A 105 -8.87 -10.52 20.11
C ILE A 105 -10.18 -9.79 20.38
N LEU A 106 -10.11 -8.52 20.77
CA LEU A 106 -11.28 -7.71 21.05
C LEU A 106 -12.11 -7.50 19.78
N ALA A 107 -11.47 -7.11 18.67
CA ALA A 107 -12.11 -6.92 17.37
C ALA A 107 -12.80 -8.20 16.88
N TYR A 108 -12.14 -9.35 16.97
CA TYR A 108 -12.72 -10.66 16.64
C TYR A 108 -13.98 -10.93 17.46
N LYS A 109 -13.95 -10.64 18.77
CA LYS A 109 -15.12 -10.84 19.63
C LYS A 109 -16.26 -9.84 19.41
N THR A 110 -15.98 -8.60 18.98
CA THR A 110 -16.99 -7.55 18.85
C THR A 110 -17.60 -7.44 17.45
N VAL A 111 -16.83 -7.75 16.40
CA VAL A 111 -17.23 -7.56 15.00
C VAL A 111 -17.57 -8.88 14.30
N GLY A 112 -17.01 -10.00 14.78
CA GLY A 112 -17.15 -11.33 14.17
C GLY A 112 -16.01 -11.64 13.22
#